data_AF-L8PSY7-F1
#
_entry.id   AF-L8PSY7-F1
#
_cell.length_a   1.000
_cell.length_b   1.000
_cell.length_c   1.000
_cell.angle_alpha   90.00
_cell.angle_beta   90.00
_cell.angle_gamma   90.00
#
_symmetry.space_group_name_H-M   'P 1'
#
loop_
_entity.id
_entity.type
_entity.pdbx_description
1 polymer ?
#
loop_
_entity_poly.entity_id
_entity_poly.type
_entity_poly.pdbx_seq_one_letter_code
_entity_poly.pdbx_strand_id
1 'polypeptide(L)'
;MQLPTDYKELATAYGPGRFADYLQVYHPHGPTPYVDLTGPMPAIIRNQLQKDHNQGTHPVPYSPQRLFAMGSTDNGEYLFWITSPSNAPDRWRIAVNEARGPRWFTFDGTLTQFLVSVLNGTTSVPQFPVDLLQQEPAFSPSGPITPDTFVPPAPAATTNLDTIRDWARANGYDVPLRGRVPAEVREAFERAHRADAG
;
A
#
# COMPACT_ATOMS: atom_id res chain seq x y z
N MET A 1 2.76 4.56 -23.16
CA MET A 1 3.98 4.52 -22.31
C MET A 1 4.51 3.10 -22.34
N GLN A 2 5.82 2.88 -22.45
CA GLN A 2 6.38 1.52 -22.28
C GLN A 2 6.35 1.15 -20.79
N LEU A 3 6.12 -0.12 -20.49
CA LEU A 3 6.09 -0.65 -19.12
C LEU A 3 7.30 -1.54 -18.84
N PRO A 4 7.77 -1.60 -17.59
CA PRO A 4 8.86 -2.50 -17.19
C PRO A 4 8.57 -3.96 -17.57
N THR A 5 9.62 -4.69 -17.92
CA THR A 5 9.55 -6.09 -18.33
C THR A 5 9.09 -6.99 -17.20
N ASP A 6 9.63 -6.78 -15.99
CA ASP A 6 9.26 -7.54 -14.80
C ASP A 6 7.78 -7.38 -14.42
N TYR A 7 7.22 -6.17 -14.60
CA TYR A 7 5.79 -5.95 -14.40
C TYR A 7 4.95 -6.75 -15.39
N LYS A 8 5.31 -6.76 -16.67
CA LYS A 8 4.55 -7.52 -17.69
C LYS A 8 4.58 -9.02 -17.40
N GLU A 9 5.72 -9.53 -16.96
CA GLU A 9 5.88 -10.93 -16.55
C GLU A 9 5.04 -11.25 -15.31
N LEU A 10 5.10 -10.39 -14.27
CA LEU A 10 4.28 -10.53 -13.07
C LEU A 10 2.78 -10.52 -13.40
N ALA A 11 2.33 -9.54 -14.19
CA ALA A 11 0.95 -9.41 -14.63
C ALA A 11 0.47 -10.63 -15.43
N THR A 12 1.33 -11.20 -16.28
CA THR A 12 1.03 -12.41 -17.04
C THR A 12 0.94 -13.65 -16.15
N ALA A 13 1.81 -13.76 -15.14
CA ALA A 13 1.89 -14.93 -14.27
C ALA A 13 0.75 -14.98 -13.23
N TYR A 14 0.39 -13.83 -12.65
CA TYR A 14 -0.55 -13.76 -11.53
C TYR A 14 -1.93 -13.23 -11.89
N GLY A 15 -2.05 -12.41 -12.95
CA GLY A 15 -3.27 -11.66 -13.23
C GLY A 15 -3.53 -10.54 -12.20
N PRO A 16 -4.74 -9.96 -12.19
CA PRO A 16 -5.13 -8.94 -11.21
C PRO A 16 -5.23 -9.54 -9.81
N GLY A 17 -4.70 -8.85 -8.80
CA GLY A 17 -4.78 -9.31 -7.42
C GLY A 17 -3.86 -8.53 -6.48
N ARG A 18 -3.70 -9.06 -5.27
CA ARG A 18 -2.88 -8.46 -4.22
C ARG A 18 -1.98 -9.48 -3.54
N PHE A 19 -0.86 -9.02 -3.00
CA PHE A 19 0.07 -9.82 -2.21
C PHE A 19 -0.08 -9.54 -0.72
N ALA A 20 0.03 -10.59 0.11
CA ALA A 20 -0.13 -10.54 1.58
C ALA A 20 -1.46 -9.87 2.02
N ASP A 21 -2.51 -10.00 1.19
CA ASP A 21 -3.78 -9.27 1.34
C ASP A 21 -3.65 -7.76 1.60
N TYR A 22 -2.52 -7.17 1.20
CA TYR A 22 -2.17 -5.78 1.53
C TYR A 22 -1.69 -4.98 0.33
N LEU A 23 -0.82 -5.55 -0.50
CA LEU A 23 -0.22 -4.86 -1.66
C LEU A 23 -1.04 -5.12 -2.92
N GLN A 24 -1.91 -4.19 -3.30
CA GLN A 24 -2.67 -4.25 -4.54
C GLN A 24 -1.83 -3.70 -5.70
N VAL A 25 -1.48 -4.55 -6.65
CA VAL A 25 -0.84 -4.12 -7.90
C VAL A 25 -1.94 -3.83 -8.92
N TYR A 26 -1.88 -2.67 -9.58
CA TYR A 26 -2.83 -2.33 -10.63
C TYR A 26 -2.54 -3.17 -11.88
N HIS A 27 -3.60 -3.63 -12.52
CA HIS A 27 -3.51 -4.55 -13.65
C HIS A 27 -4.40 -4.03 -14.80
N PRO A 28 -4.05 -4.18 -16.10
CA PRO A 28 -4.85 -3.62 -17.20
C PRO A 28 -6.22 -4.31 -17.35
N HIS A 29 -6.35 -5.52 -16.80
CA HIS A 29 -7.61 -6.25 -16.66
C HIS A 29 -8.11 -6.23 -15.22
N GLY A 30 -7.82 -5.17 -14.47
CA GLY A 30 -8.33 -4.98 -13.12
C GLY A 30 -9.85 -5.04 -13.11
N PRO A 31 -10.48 -5.69 -12.11
CA PRO A 31 -11.94 -5.85 -12.08
C PRO A 31 -12.67 -4.51 -12.03
N THR A 32 -12.10 -3.50 -11.35
CA THR A 32 -12.69 -2.16 -11.23
C THR A 32 -11.78 -1.11 -11.88
N PRO A 33 -12.34 0.05 -12.28
CA PRO A 33 -11.53 1.20 -12.71
C PRO A 33 -10.55 1.71 -11.63
N TYR A 34 -10.75 1.33 -10.36
CA TYR A 34 -9.91 1.76 -9.25
C TYR A 34 -8.59 1.00 -9.13
N VAL A 35 -8.54 -0.21 -9.69
CA VAL A 35 -7.36 -1.09 -9.69
C VAL A 35 -6.85 -1.38 -11.11
N ASP A 36 -7.39 -0.66 -12.09
CA ASP A 36 -6.97 -0.73 -13.48
C ASP A 36 -5.76 0.18 -13.74
N LEU A 37 -4.64 -0.40 -14.18
CA LEU A 37 -3.42 0.35 -14.52
C LEU A 37 -3.64 1.33 -15.68
N THR A 38 -4.56 1.01 -16.58
CA THR A 38 -4.92 1.83 -17.74
C THR A 38 -6.16 2.69 -17.51
N GLY A 39 -6.76 2.55 -16.33
CA GLY A 39 -7.95 3.28 -15.91
C GLY A 39 -7.67 4.74 -15.51
N PRO A 40 -8.68 5.43 -14.96
CA PRO A 40 -8.57 6.84 -14.61
C PRO A 40 -7.69 7.10 -13.37
N MET A 41 -7.50 6.10 -12.50
CA MET A 41 -6.86 6.31 -11.19
C MET A 41 -5.42 6.82 -11.25
N PRO A 42 -4.51 6.26 -12.08
CA PRO A 42 -3.15 6.80 -12.18
C PRO A 42 -3.11 8.29 -12.56
N ALA A 43 -4.04 8.75 -13.40
CA ALA A 43 -4.15 10.16 -13.76
C ALA A 43 -4.74 11.02 -12.63
N ILE A 44 -5.77 10.52 -11.93
CA ILE A 44 -6.36 11.19 -10.77
C ILE A 44 -5.31 11.40 -9.67
N ILE A 45 -4.54 10.35 -9.35
CA ILE A 45 -3.48 10.40 -8.34
C ILE A 45 -2.40 11.40 -8.74
N ARG A 46 -1.96 11.39 -10.01
CA ARG A 46 -0.99 12.37 -10.50
C ARG A 46 -1.49 13.80 -10.37
N ASN A 47 -2.75 14.06 -10.70
CA ASN A 47 -3.35 15.39 -10.59
C ASN A 47 -3.45 15.85 -9.13
N GLN A 48 -3.72 14.93 -8.19
CA GLN A 48 -3.69 15.23 -6.76
C GLN A 48 -2.28 15.63 -6.32
N LEU A 49 -1.26 14.82 -6.65
CA LEU A 49 0.14 15.13 -6.37
C LEU A 49 0.58 16.47 -6.98
N GLN A 50 0.10 16.80 -8.18
CA GLN A 50 0.39 18.08 -8.82
C GLN A 50 -0.21 19.26 -8.07
N LYS A 51 -1.43 19.12 -7.54
CA LYS A 51 -2.06 20.15 -6.69
C LYS A 51 -1.26 20.35 -5.40
N ASP A 52 -0.91 19.25 -4.72
CA ASP A 52 -0.16 19.30 -3.46
C ASP A 52 1.23 19.91 -3.67
N HIS A 53 1.91 19.54 -4.75
CA HIS A 53 3.18 20.12 -5.16
C HIS A 53 3.08 21.63 -5.45
N ASN A 54 2.03 22.08 -6.17
CA ASN A 54 1.84 23.49 -6.49
C ASN A 54 1.49 24.34 -5.25
N GLN A 55 0.81 23.73 -4.26
CA GLN A 55 0.43 24.40 -3.02
C GLN A 55 1.53 24.35 -1.95
N GLY A 56 2.57 23.53 -2.15
CA GLY A 56 3.65 23.34 -1.17
C GLY A 56 3.20 22.66 0.13
N THR A 57 2.02 22.02 0.13
CA THR A 57 1.41 21.44 1.35
C THR A 57 2.01 20.09 1.71
N HIS A 58 2.51 19.35 0.71
CA HIS A 58 3.17 18.05 0.89
C HIS A 58 4.37 17.95 -0.05
N PRO A 59 5.61 17.97 0.47
CA PRO A 59 6.79 17.87 -0.38
C PRO A 59 6.81 16.52 -1.10
N VAL A 60 6.65 16.55 -2.43
CA VAL A 60 6.82 15.39 -3.29
C VAL A 60 8.29 15.39 -3.76
N PRO A 61 9.10 14.35 -3.45
CA PRO A 61 10.53 14.35 -3.77
C PRO A 61 10.83 14.21 -5.26
N TYR A 62 9.80 13.91 -6.05
CA TYR A 62 9.86 13.79 -7.50
C TYR A 62 8.85 14.74 -8.14
N SER A 63 9.14 15.21 -9.35
CA SER A 63 8.11 15.85 -10.15
C SER A 63 6.91 14.89 -10.28
N PRO A 64 5.67 15.34 -10.00
CA PRO A 64 4.47 14.51 -10.17
C PRO A 64 4.36 13.87 -11.56
N GLN A 65 4.91 14.51 -12.59
CA GLN A 65 4.95 13.97 -13.95
C GLN A 65 5.89 12.76 -14.11
N ARG A 66 6.82 12.56 -13.18
CA ARG A 66 7.71 11.38 -13.12
C ARG A 66 7.17 10.28 -12.23
N LEU A 67 5.97 10.43 -11.67
CA LEU A 67 5.33 9.44 -10.83
C LEU A 67 4.17 8.81 -11.59
N PHE A 68 4.25 7.49 -11.76
CA PHE A 68 3.17 6.70 -12.32
C PHE A 68 2.67 5.72 -11.26
N ALA A 69 1.44 5.92 -10.78
CA ALA A 69 0.83 5.04 -9.79
C ALA A 69 0.57 3.67 -10.39
N MET A 70 1.09 2.63 -9.74
CA MET A 70 1.06 1.24 -10.21
C MET A 70 0.51 0.28 -9.16
N GLY A 71 0.15 0.79 -8.00
CA GLY A 71 -0.51 0.02 -6.97
C GLY A 71 -0.91 0.89 -5.79
N SER A 72 -1.59 0.26 -4.85
CA SER A 72 -1.97 0.85 -3.58
C SER A 72 -1.87 -0.18 -2.47
N THR A 73 -1.96 0.30 -1.23
CA THR A 73 -2.12 -0.55 -0.06
C THR A 73 -3.52 -0.38 0.54
N ASP A 74 -3.93 -1.32 1.39
CA ASP A 74 -5.16 -1.19 2.19
C ASP A 74 -5.10 -0.03 3.20
N ASN A 75 -3.90 0.50 3.46
CA ASN A 75 -3.67 1.64 4.33
C ASN A 75 -3.70 3.00 3.61
N GLY A 76 -3.85 2.99 2.29
CA GLY A 76 -3.98 4.19 1.46
C GLY A 76 -2.67 4.77 0.97
N GLU A 77 -1.56 4.05 1.13
CA GLU A 77 -0.33 4.37 0.41
C GLU A 77 -0.50 3.99 -1.06
N TYR A 78 0.14 4.76 -1.94
CA TYR A 78 0.29 4.44 -3.35
C TYR A 78 1.72 4.00 -3.62
N LEU A 79 1.84 3.01 -4.51
CA LEU A 79 3.10 2.56 -5.08
C LEU A 79 3.26 3.21 -6.45
N PHE A 80 4.45 3.72 -6.73
CA PHE A 80 4.76 4.42 -7.97
C PHE A 80 5.99 3.84 -8.64
N TRP A 81 5.97 3.79 -9.98
CA TRP A 81 7.21 3.87 -10.74
C TRP A 81 7.68 5.32 -10.81
N ILE A 82 8.96 5.52 -10.51
CA ILE A 82 9.68 6.75 -10.82
C ILE A 82 10.14 6.63 -12.28
N THR A 83 9.43 7.29 -13.20
CA THR A 83 9.57 7.14 -14.66
C THR A 83 10.79 7.87 -15.24
N SER A 84 11.94 7.68 -14.60
CA SER A 84 13.22 8.26 -14.95
C SER A 84 14.31 7.19 -14.93
N PRO A 85 15.08 7.02 -16.03
CA PRO A 85 14.98 7.73 -17.31
C PRO A 85 13.74 7.31 -18.12
N SER A 86 13.17 8.21 -18.93
CA SER A 86 11.91 7.97 -19.65
C SER A 86 11.98 6.90 -20.74
N ASN A 87 13.19 6.58 -21.21
CA ASN A 87 13.45 5.62 -22.29
C ASN A 87 14.02 4.27 -21.82
N ALA A 88 14.11 4.02 -20.51
CA ALA A 88 14.55 2.73 -19.98
C ALA A 88 13.64 2.29 -18.82
N PRO A 89 12.44 1.77 -19.11
CA PRO A 89 11.46 1.40 -18.10
C PRO A 89 11.98 0.34 -17.12
N ASP A 90 12.83 -0.57 -17.57
CA ASP A 90 13.46 -1.59 -16.70
C ASP A 90 14.43 -1.02 -15.66
N ARG A 91 14.74 0.29 -15.74
CA ARG A 91 15.55 1.01 -14.75
C ARG A 91 14.72 1.88 -13.82
N TRP A 92 13.39 1.87 -13.97
CA TRP A 92 12.52 2.64 -13.09
C TRP A 92 12.54 2.06 -11.69
N ARG A 93 12.64 2.98 -10.73
CA ARG A 93 12.67 2.68 -9.31
C ARG A 93 11.28 2.77 -8.71
N ILE A 94 11.14 2.28 -7.49
CA ILE A 94 9.86 2.31 -6.76
C ILE A 94 9.86 3.46 -5.76
N ALA A 95 8.73 4.17 -5.69
CA ALA A 95 8.43 5.09 -4.60
C ALA A 95 7.13 4.70 -3.91
N VAL A 96 7.06 4.91 -2.61
CA VAL A 96 5.86 4.72 -1.78
C VAL A 96 5.63 6.00 -1.01
N ASN A 97 4.45 6.60 -1.11
CA ASN A 97 4.10 7.76 -0.28
C ASN A 97 3.59 7.30 1.08
N GLU A 98 3.67 8.19 2.06
CA GLU A 98 2.84 8.11 3.25
C GLU A 98 1.40 8.52 2.91
N ALA A 99 0.41 7.68 3.26
CA ALA A 99 -1.00 7.91 2.92
C ALA A 99 -1.52 9.28 3.38
N ARG A 100 -1.04 9.74 4.54
CA ARG A 100 -1.44 11.00 5.17
C ARG A 100 -0.23 11.65 5.82
N GLY A 101 0.73 12.07 5.00
CA GLY A 101 1.91 12.77 5.48
C GLY A 101 2.92 13.08 4.38
N PRO A 102 4.01 13.76 4.74
CA PRO A 102 5.01 14.23 3.78
C PRO A 102 6.08 13.19 3.46
N ARG A 103 6.10 12.03 4.13
CA ARG A 103 7.20 11.07 4.01
C ARG A 103 7.05 10.22 2.75
N TRP A 104 8.19 9.86 2.19
CA TRP A 104 8.29 8.95 1.06
C TRP A 104 9.37 7.92 1.34
N PHE A 105 9.14 6.71 0.84
CA PHE A 105 10.14 5.65 0.78
C PHE A 105 10.51 5.38 -0.68
N THR A 106 11.77 5.05 -0.92
CA THR A 106 12.31 4.80 -2.27
C THR A 106 13.09 3.51 -2.27
N PHE A 107 12.88 2.69 -3.29
CA PHE A 107 13.58 1.43 -3.48
C PHE A 107 14.30 1.41 -4.82
N ASP A 108 15.60 1.15 -4.77
CA ASP A 108 16.47 1.04 -5.95
C ASP A 108 16.39 -0.40 -6.51
N GLY A 109 15.36 -0.66 -7.30
CA GLY A 109 15.15 -1.96 -7.94
C GLY A 109 13.81 -2.04 -8.66
N THR A 110 13.55 -3.18 -9.30
CA THR A 110 12.33 -3.44 -10.06
C THR A 110 11.13 -3.70 -9.13
N LEU A 111 9.92 -3.79 -9.70
CA LEU A 111 8.71 -4.11 -8.92
C LEU A 111 8.81 -5.52 -8.31
N THR A 112 9.24 -6.51 -9.08
CA THR A 112 9.38 -7.88 -8.58
C THR A 112 10.43 -7.99 -7.48
N GLN A 113 11.57 -7.30 -7.61
CA GLN A 113 12.58 -7.21 -6.56
C GLN A 113 12.03 -6.55 -5.29
N PHE A 114 11.27 -5.46 -5.45
CA PHE A 114 10.61 -4.79 -4.32
C PHE A 114 9.65 -5.75 -3.62
N LEU A 115 8.72 -6.38 -4.34
CA LEU A 115 7.77 -7.34 -3.78
C LEU A 115 8.48 -8.49 -3.06
N VAL A 116 9.45 -9.15 -3.70
CA VAL A 116 10.21 -10.24 -3.07
C VAL A 116 10.91 -9.75 -1.79
N SER A 117 11.59 -8.62 -1.84
CA SER A 117 12.35 -8.11 -0.70
C SER A 117 11.47 -7.66 0.47
N VAL A 118 10.27 -7.14 0.19
CA VAL A 118 9.31 -6.76 1.23
C VAL A 118 8.67 -8.01 1.82
N LEU A 119 8.18 -8.93 0.98
CA LEU A 119 7.45 -10.12 1.42
C LEU A 119 8.36 -11.15 2.10
N ASN A 120 9.67 -11.12 1.86
CA ASN A 120 10.64 -11.95 2.59
C ASN A 120 11.28 -11.23 3.79
N GLY A 121 10.90 -9.98 4.07
CA GLY A 121 11.39 -9.20 5.21
C GLY A 121 12.79 -8.61 5.06
N THR A 122 13.44 -8.69 3.90
CA THR A 122 14.75 -8.07 3.65
C THR A 122 14.65 -6.54 3.58
N THR A 123 13.52 -6.02 3.11
CA THR A 123 13.24 -4.57 3.00
C THR A 123 12.11 -4.19 3.94
N SER A 124 12.40 -3.33 4.91
CA SER A 124 11.38 -2.68 5.75
C SER A 124 10.96 -1.35 5.14
N VAL A 125 9.69 -1.22 4.76
CA VAL A 125 9.08 0.04 4.32
C VAL A 125 8.44 0.74 5.52
N PRO A 126 8.90 1.92 5.96
CA PRO A 126 8.41 2.55 7.18
C PRO A 126 6.90 2.86 7.21
N GLN A 127 6.26 2.96 6.03
CA GLN A 127 4.84 3.21 5.87
C GLN A 127 3.98 1.95 6.02
N PHE A 128 4.59 0.76 5.98
CA PHE A 128 3.86 -0.52 6.04
C PHE A 128 3.66 -0.97 7.50
N PRO A 129 2.63 -1.79 7.76
CA PRO A 129 2.38 -2.30 9.10
C PRO A 129 3.52 -3.21 9.57
N VAL A 130 3.89 -3.09 10.85
CA VAL A 130 4.98 -3.88 11.46
C VAL A 130 4.67 -5.38 11.50
N ASP A 131 3.39 -5.74 11.43
CA ASP A 131 2.87 -7.10 11.44
C ASP A 131 2.56 -7.66 10.04
N LEU A 132 2.95 -6.96 8.96
CA LEU A 132 2.70 -7.38 7.57
C LEU A 132 3.08 -8.84 7.29
N LEU A 133 4.16 -9.33 7.92
CA LEU A 133 4.73 -10.66 7.69
C LEU A 133 4.45 -11.65 8.83
N GLN A 134 3.49 -11.35 9.71
CA GLN A 134 3.08 -12.32 10.74
C GLN A 134 2.43 -13.57 10.17
N GLN A 135 1.85 -13.47 8.97
CA GLN A 135 1.32 -14.60 8.21
C GLN A 135 2.19 -14.84 6.99
N GLU A 136 2.21 -16.08 6.51
CA GLU A 136 2.90 -16.43 5.27
C GLU A 136 2.31 -15.61 4.10
N PRO A 137 3.12 -14.83 3.38
CA PRO A 137 2.62 -14.02 2.28
C PRO A 137 2.07 -14.88 1.14
N ALA A 138 0.80 -14.69 0.83
CA ALA A 138 0.14 -15.33 -0.30
C ALA A 138 -0.27 -14.29 -1.36
N PHE A 139 -0.52 -14.78 -2.58
CA PHE A 139 -1.20 -14.00 -3.61
C PHE A 139 -2.70 -14.29 -3.59
N SER A 140 -3.50 -13.23 -3.50
CA SER A 140 -4.95 -13.28 -3.55
C SER A 140 -5.42 -12.72 -4.91
N PRO A 141 -5.91 -13.57 -5.83
CA PRO A 141 -6.41 -13.11 -7.12
C PRO A 141 -7.68 -12.27 -6.94
N SER A 142 -7.84 -11.25 -7.78
CA SER A 142 -9.09 -10.50 -7.86
C SER A 142 -10.19 -11.37 -8.47
N GLY A 143 -11.26 -11.62 -7.71
CA GLY A 143 -12.44 -12.34 -8.22
C GLY A 143 -13.20 -11.54 -9.29
N PRO A 144 -14.02 -12.20 -10.12
CA PRO A 144 -14.92 -11.51 -11.04
C PRO A 144 -15.89 -10.63 -10.25
N ILE A 145 -16.15 -9.41 -10.74
CA ILE A 145 -17.23 -8.58 -10.19
C ILE A 145 -18.55 -9.23 -10.59
N THR A 146 -19.15 -9.98 -9.68
CA THR A 146 -20.58 -10.28 -9.76
C THR A 146 -21.37 -9.18 -9.04
N PRO A 147 -22.59 -8.81 -9.49
CA PRO A 147 -23.43 -7.85 -8.78
C PRO A 147 -23.66 -8.21 -7.30
N ASP A 148 -23.60 -9.50 -6.97
CA ASP A 148 -23.74 -10.04 -5.61
C ASP A 148 -22.45 -10.00 -4.76
N THR A 149 -21.31 -9.56 -5.32
CA THR A 149 -20.02 -9.54 -4.58
C THR A 149 -19.85 -8.34 -3.66
N PHE A 150 -20.88 -7.51 -3.44
CA PHE A 150 -20.96 -6.77 -2.17
C PHE A 150 -21.35 -7.73 -1.05
N VAL A 151 -20.52 -8.74 -0.83
CA VAL A 151 -20.40 -9.36 0.48
C VAL A 151 -19.47 -8.40 1.22
N PRO A 152 -19.94 -7.60 2.20
CA PRO A 152 -19.01 -6.91 3.08
C PRO A 152 -18.03 -7.98 3.58
N PRO A 153 -16.71 -7.78 3.44
CA PRO A 153 -15.76 -8.82 3.83
C PRO A 153 -16.12 -9.28 5.24
N ALA A 154 -16.28 -10.59 5.42
CA ALA A 154 -16.22 -11.16 6.76
C ALA A 154 -14.94 -10.56 7.38
N PRO A 155 -15.01 -9.96 8.58
CA PRO A 155 -13.89 -9.21 9.12
C PRO A 155 -12.65 -10.10 9.10
N ALA A 156 -11.70 -9.77 8.22
CA ALA A 156 -10.40 -10.41 8.19
C ALA A 156 -9.79 -10.21 9.58
N ALA A 157 -9.29 -11.29 10.17
CA ALA A 157 -8.95 -11.42 11.58
C ALA A 157 -8.42 -10.12 12.20
N THR A 158 -9.31 -9.39 12.85
CA THR A 158 -9.08 -8.13 13.58
C THR A 158 -8.40 -8.36 14.93
N THR A 159 -7.82 -9.54 15.16
CA THR A 159 -7.46 -10.03 16.50
C THR A 159 -6.47 -9.12 17.22
N ASN A 160 -5.55 -8.46 16.52
CA ASN A 160 -4.64 -7.48 17.14
C ASN A 160 -5.33 -6.11 17.36
N LEU A 161 -6.11 -5.63 16.39
CA LEU A 161 -6.78 -4.33 16.50
C LEU A 161 -7.90 -4.31 17.55
N ASP A 162 -8.64 -5.41 17.70
CA ASP A 162 -9.68 -5.52 18.73
C ASP A 162 -9.04 -5.58 20.12
N THR A 163 -7.91 -6.28 20.27
CA THR A 163 -7.12 -6.29 21.52
C THR A 163 -6.65 -4.88 21.89
N ILE A 164 -6.11 -4.11 20.93
CA ILE A 164 -5.69 -2.73 21.16
C ILE A 164 -6.89 -1.83 21.51
N ARG A 165 -8.04 -2.01 20.83
CA ARG A 165 -9.26 -1.22 21.10
C ARG A 165 -9.85 -1.51 22.48
N ASP A 166 -9.87 -2.77 22.90
CA ASP A 166 -10.43 -3.17 24.19
C ASP A 166 -9.54 -2.67 25.33
N TRP A 167 -8.22 -2.78 25.19
CA TRP A 167 -7.28 -2.15 26.10
C TRP A 167 -7.45 -0.63 26.12
N ALA A 168 -7.58 0.01 24.96
CA ALA A 168 -7.73 1.46 24.85
C ALA A 168 -8.97 1.98 25.60
N ARG A 169 -10.13 1.32 25.42
CA ARG A 169 -11.37 1.68 26.14
C ARG A 169 -11.25 1.44 27.64
N ALA A 170 -10.63 0.33 28.06
CA ALA A 170 -10.37 0.06 29.47
C ALA A 170 -9.44 1.10 30.11
N ASN A 171 -8.58 1.75 29.33
CA ASN A 171 -7.66 2.81 29.75
C ASN A 171 -8.18 4.24 29.44
N GLY A 172 -9.45 4.38 29.06
CA GLY A 172 -10.11 5.69 28.90
C GLY A 172 -9.88 6.41 27.57
N TYR A 173 -9.31 5.73 26.56
CA TYR A 173 -9.16 6.29 25.22
C TYR A 173 -10.45 6.15 24.41
N ASP A 174 -10.83 7.23 23.71
CA ASP A 174 -11.93 7.20 22.74
C ASP A 174 -11.43 6.65 21.41
N VAL A 175 -11.86 5.43 21.08
CA VAL A 175 -11.44 4.71 19.86
C VAL A 175 -12.64 4.31 19.02
N PRO A 176 -12.61 4.55 17.69
CA PRO A 176 -13.70 4.16 16.81
C PRO A 176 -13.97 2.65 16.86
N LEU A 177 -15.25 2.28 16.78
CA LEU A 177 -15.70 0.87 16.80
C LEU A 177 -15.14 0.05 15.62
N ARG A 178 -14.77 0.70 14.51
CA ARG A 178 -14.17 0.09 13.32
C ARG A 178 -13.16 1.02 12.67
N GLY A 179 -12.24 0.46 11.88
CA GLY A 179 -11.23 1.22 11.16
C GLY A 179 -9.96 1.46 11.96
N ARG A 180 -9.07 2.31 11.45
CA ARG A 180 -7.71 2.49 12.00
C ARG A 180 -7.76 3.00 13.45
N VAL A 181 -6.99 2.35 14.33
CA VAL A 181 -6.75 2.82 15.70
C VAL A 181 -5.76 4.01 15.65
N PRO A 182 -6.04 5.13 16.35
CA PRO A 182 -5.13 6.28 16.40
C PRO A 182 -3.70 5.88 16.80
N ALA A 183 -2.70 6.52 16.19
CA ALA A 183 -1.29 6.17 16.44
C ALA A 183 -0.89 6.33 17.92
N GLU A 184 -1.42 7.36 18.59
CA GLU A 184 -1.24 7.59 20.04
C GLU A 184 -1.70 6.41 20.90
N VAL A 185 -2.79 5.74 20.51
CA VAL A 185 -3.35 4.59 21.22
C VAL A 185 -2.49 3.35 21.00
N ARG A 186 -1.98 3.16 19.78
CA ARG A 186 -1.05 2.05 19.48
C ARG A 186 0.27 2.19 20.24
N GLU A 187 0.84 3.40 20.27
CA GLU A 187 2.07 3.68 21.03
C GLU A 187 1.87 3.54 22.54
N ALA A 188 0.70 3.93 23.06
CA ALA A 188 0.36 3.75 24.47
C ALA A 188 0.21 2.25 24.82
N PHE A 189 -0.43 1.46 23.95
CA PHE A 189 -0.56 0.01 24.10
C PHE A 189 0.81 -0.69 24.11
N GLU A 190 1.68 -0.33 23.15
CA GLU A 190 3.05 -0.85 23.07
C GLU A 190 3.87 -0.49 24.32
N ARG A 191 3.72 0.73 24.85
CA ARG A 191 4.43 1.16 26.06
C ARG A 191 3.97 0.38 27.30
N ALA A 192 2.68 0.10 27.40
CA ALA A 192 2.11 -0.65 28.52
C ALA A 192 2.53 -2.12 28.54
N HIS A 193 2.64 -2.76 27.37
CA HIS A 193 2.96 -4.19 27.26
C HIS A 193 4.46 -4.47 27.01
N ARG A 194 5.29 -3.44 26.86
CA ARG A 194 6.76 -3.57 26.84
C ARG A 194 7.32 -3.94 28.21
N ALA A 195 6.57 -3.71 29.30
CA ALA A 195 7.00 -4.01 30.67
C ALA A 195 6.79 -5.47 31.10
N ASP A 196 5.93 -6.23 30.40
CA ASP A 196 5.59 -7.62 30.76
C ASP A 196 6.45 -8.68 30.04
N ALA A 197 7.47 -8.26 29.28
CA ALA A 197 8.41 -9.14 28.57
C ALA A 197 9.82 -9.19 29.20
N GLY A 198 9.95 -8.76 30.47
CA GLY A 198 11.19 -8.75 31.25
C GLY A 198 11.19 -9.77 32.38
#